data_AF-A0A336KRR4-F1
#
_entry.id   AF-A0A336KRR4-F1
#
_cell.length_a   1.000
_cell.length_b   1.000
_cell.length_c   1.000
_cell.angle_alpha   90.00
_cell.angle_beta   90.00
_cell.angle_gamma   90.00
#
_symmetry.space_group_name_H-M   'P 1'
#
loop_
_entity.id
_entity.type
_entity.pdbx_description
1 polymer ?
#
loop_
_entity_poly.entity_id
_entity_poly.type
_entity_poly.pdbx_seq_one_letter_code
_entity_poly.pdbx_strand_id
1 'polypeptide(L)'
;MIPFKKLTILLSIACSVLAAPEGAREKDWWEIGNFYQVYPRSFMDSDGDGVGDLKGISEKVGYLKEIGMDGVWLSPIFDSPMADFGYDISNFTKVFPQFGDLPETFEMVTEWRATLEEFKQKNGGPTRVLMVEAYAPLTKVIQIYGQNGQLNGAQIPFNFEFLNNLGAVSNARDFKDVIDYYLSTIPEGATPNWVQGNHDQHRSASRLGPQKADAVNMLLQVLPGAAVTYYGEELAMEDVFVPWSRTVDPQACTTDPNIFHAKSRDPARTPMIWTTQKNAGFSNSNYTWLPTGPDYRKNNVEVQRSQRGSHLNIFKKLTQLRKQDILMYGTYDSYLANDDVLVIKREIENNRTLIAVLNLGFTEQVVNLNLNDRDWKVPERMEVATASVNAGMFERQPVVTSEVYVAAGVGVVLDYQVGRQIPEPRGDDPGLYD
;
A
#
# COMPACT_ATOMS: atom_id res chain seq x y z
N MET A 1 -28.89 50.51 9.78
CA MET A 1 -27.51 50.05 9.53
C MET A 1 -27.06 49.24 10.73
N ILE A 2 -27.05 47.92 10.60
CA ILE A 2 -26.65 46.96 11.64
C ILE A 2 -25.32 46.35 11.17
N PRO A 3 -24.26 46.32 11.98
CA PRO A 3 -22.97 45.82 11.53
C PRO A 3 -22.97 44.28 11.52
N PHE A 4 -22.62 43.73 10.36
CA PHE A 4 -22.40 42.30 10.13
C PHE A 4 -21.28 41.77 11.04
N LYS A 5 -21.61 40.88 11.98
CA LYS A 5 -20.62 40.02 12.64
C LYS A 5 -20.28 38.87 11.68
N LYS A 6 -19.00 38.74 11.33
CA LYS A 6 -18.45 37.58 10.64
C LYS A 6 -18.63 36.35 11.54
N LEU A 7 -19.47 35.42 11.09
CA LEU A 7 -19.60 34.09 11.67
C LEU A 7 -18.52 33.21 11.03
N THR A 8 -17.38 33.07 11.70
CA THR A 8 -16.38 32.07 11.33
C THR A 8 -16.85 30.73 11.87
N ILE A 9 -17.40 29.88 11.01
CA ILE A 9 -17.71 28.49 11.34
C ILE A 9 -16.37 27.74 11.35
N LEU A 10 -15.82 27.55 12.56
CA LEU A 10 -14.77 26.56 12.79
C LEU A 10 -15.42 25.18 12.71
N LEU A 11 -15.23 24.51 11.57
CA LEU A 11 -15.52 23.09 11.44
C LEU A 11 -14.46 22.34 12.26
N SER A 12 -14.76 22.08 13.54
CA SER A 12 -13.94 21.20 14.36
C SER A 12 -14.12 19.78 13.85
N ILE A 13 -13.16 19.29 13.07
CA ILE A 13 -12.92 17.85 12.96
C ILE A 13 -12.39 17.45 14.34
N ALA A 14 -13.30 17.09 15.24
CA ALA A 14 -12.93 16.43 16.48
C ALA A 14 -12.34 15.08 16.09
N CYS A 15 -11.00 15.02 16.04
CA CYS A 15 -10.27 13.76 16.08
C CYS A 15 -10.44 13.20 17.50
N SER A 16 -11.62 12.66 17.80
CA SER A 16 -11.80 11.85 18.99
C SER A 16 -10.96 10.60 18.77
N VAL A 17 -9.87 10.48 19.52
CA VAL A 17 -9.24 9.18 19.78
C VAL A 17 -10.29 8.39 20.54
N LEU A 18 -11.16 7.70 19.81
CA LEU A 18 -12.14 6.79 20.39
C LEU A 18 -11.33 5.60 20.92
N ALA A 19 -11.50 5.33 22.22
CA ALA A 19 -10.90 4.17 22.86
C ALA A 19 -11.28 2.90 22.08
N ALA A 20 -10.40 1.88 22.13
CA ALA A 20 -10.68 0.58 21.52
C ALA A 20 -12.06 0.07 21.97
N PRO A 21 -12.84 -0.59 21.09
CA PRO A 21 -14.12 -1.19 21.46
C PRO A 21 -13.97 -2.06 22.71
N GLU A 22 -15.03 -2.15 23.52
CA GLU A 22 -14.99 -2.90 24.78
C GLU A 22 -14.57 -4.37 24.53
N GLY A 23 -13.46 -4.79 25.14
CA GLY A 23 -12.86 -6.12 24.94
C GLY A 23 -11.84 -6.24 23.79
N ALA A 24 -11.67 -5.23 22.94
CA ALA A 24 -10.63 -5.21 21.90
C ALA A 24 -9.25 -4.92 22.51
N ARG A 25 -8.23 -5.66 22.06
CA ARG A 25 -6.84 -5.41 22.43
C ARG A 25 -6.41 -4.04 21.89
N GLU A 26 -5.85 -3.20 22.75
CA GLU A 26 -5.20 -1.97 22.30
C GLU A 26 -4.04 -2.32 21.37
N LYS A 27 -4.09 -1.74 20.16
CA LYS A 27 -3.08 -1.96 19.13
C LYS A 27 -1.99 -0.91 19.26
N ASP A 28 -0.75 -1.35 19.11
CA ASP A 28 0.38 -0.45 18.98
C ASP A 28 0.40 0.20 17.58
N TRP A 29 1.08 1.32 17.44
CA TRP A 29 1.02 2.18 16.25
C TRP A 29 1.38 1.45 14.95
N TRP A 30 2.27 0.47 15.04
CA TRP A 30 2.81 -0.27 13.90
C TRP A 30 1.90 -1.39 13.40
N GLU A 31 0.97 -1.86 14.23
CA GLU A 31 0.12 -3.02 13.91
C GLU A 31 -0.93 -2.72 12.84
N ILE A 32 -1.18 -1.44 12.60
CA ILE A 32 -2.12 -0.89 11.62
C ILE A 32 -1.44 0.13 10.70
N GLY A 33 -0.13 0.31 10.84
CA GLY A 33 0.61 1.42 10.25
C GLY A 33 0.66 1.35 8.73
N ASN A 34 0.69 2.52 8.11
CA ASN A 34 1.07 2.70 6.70
C ASN A 34 2.57 2.96 6.62
N PHE A 35 3.31 2.02 6.02
CA PHE A 35 4.75 2.10 5.83
C PHE A 35 5.09 2.47 4.39
N TYR A 36 6.09 3.33 4.20
CA TYR A 36 6.50 3.80 2.89
C TYR A 36 7.99 3.58 2.62
N GLN A 37 8.30 2.90 1.52
CA GLN A 37 9.67 2.73 1.04
C GLN A 37 10.07 3.92 0.18
N VAL A 38 11.08 4.65 0.61
CA VAL A 38 11.76 5.64 -0.25
C VAL A 38 13.00 4.98 -0.83
N TYR A 39 13.15 5.07 -2.16
CA TYR A 39 14.41 4.77 -2.83
C TYR A 39 15.18 6.09 -3.04
N PRO A 40 16.18 6.42 -2.20
CA PRO A 40 16.73 7.78 -2.10
C PRO A 40 17.19 8.36 -3.44
N ARG A 41 17.89 7.54 -4.23
CA ARG A 41 18.47 7.92 -5.52
C ARG A 41 17.44 8.40 -6.55
N SER A 42 16.17 8.05 -6.38
CA SER A 42 15.08 8.39 -7.32
C SER A 42 13.95 9.18 -6.69
N PHE A 43 14.06 9.57 -5.42
CA PHE A 43 12.96 10.26 -4.77
C PHE A 43 12.95 11.75 -5.07
N MET A 44 14.05 12.47 -4.84
CA MET A 44 14.15 13.90 -5.15
C MET A 44 15.63 14.34 -5.16
N ASP A 45 16.05 15.04 -6.21
CA ASP A 45 17.37 15.67 -6.36
C ASP A 45 17.26 17.16 -6.00
N SER A 46 18.08 17.62 -5.05
CA SER A 46 18.06 19.00 -4.53
C SER A 46 19.23 19.87 -5.00
N ASP A 47 20.23 19.31 -5.66
CA ASP A 47 21.45 20.03 -6.11
C ASP A 47 21.66 20.04 -7.64
N GLY A 48 20.86 19.25 -8.36
CA GLY A 48 20.82 19.24 -9.82
C GLY A 48 21.87 18.35 -10.47
N ASP A 49 22.45 17.38 -9.76
CA ASP A 49 23.38 16.40 -10.32
C ASP A 49 22.68 15.24 -11.07
N GLY A 50 21.35 15.14 -10.96
CA GLY A 50 20.54 14.09 -11.58
C GLY A 50 20.33 12.85 -10.70
N VAL A 51 20.71 12.91 -9.42
CA VAL A 51 20.67 11.83 -8.42
C VAL A 51 19.93 12.33 -7.18
N GLY A 52 19.00 11.53 -6.67
CA GLY A 52 18.26 11.89 -5.47
C GLY A 52 19.12 11.86 -4.20
N ASP A 53 18.85 12.79 -3.28
CA ASP A 53 19.67 13.02 -2.08
C ASP A 53 18.82 13.24 -0.80
N LEU A 54 19.47 13.24 0.37
CA LEU A 54 18.78 13.36 1.66
C LEU A 54 18.09 14.71 1.88
N LYS A 55 18.64 15.79 1.31
CA LYS A 55 18.02 17.12 1.40
C LYS A 55 16.77 17.16 0.52
N GLY A 56 16.80 16.55 -0.66
CA GLY A 56 15.63 16.35 -1.52
C GLY A 56 14.54 15.55 -0.81
N ILE A 57 14.87 14.47 -0.10
CA ILE A 57 13.90 13.74 0.74
C ILE A 57 13.32 14.65 1.81
N SER A 58 14.17 15.43 2.50
CA SER A 58 13.75 16.36 3.56
C SER A 58 12.74 17.40 3.05
N GLU A 59 12.92 17.91 1.82
CA GLU A 59 11.98 18.83 1.16
C GLU A 59 10.60 18.19 0.85
N LYS A 60 10.53 16.86 0.81
CA LYS A 60 9.33 16.08 0.51
C LYS A 60 8.70 15.38 1.71
N VAL A 61 9.22 15.54 2.93
CA VAL A 61 8.60 14.96 4.15
C VAL A 61 7.14 15.42 4.33
N GLY A 62 6.83 16.66 3.94
CA GLY A 62 5.46 17.17 3.94
C GLY A 62 4.50 16.33 3.07
N TYR A 63 4.99 15.79 1.95
CA TYR A 63 4.21 14.90 1.09
C TYR A 63 3.92 13.55 1.76
N LEU A 64 4.91 12.93 2.41
CA LEU A 64 4.73 11.66 3.11
C LEU A 64 3.67 11.76 4.21
N LYS A 65 3.66 12.90 4.93
CA LYS A 65 2.60 13.23 5.88
C LYS A 65 1.24 13.45 5.19
N GLU A 66 1.21 14.19 4.08
CA GLU A 66 -0.01 14.46 3.31
C GLU A 66 -0.70 13.16 2.85
N ILE A 67 0.07 12.17 2.40
CA ILE A 67 -0.46 10.88 1.94
C ILE A 67 -0.77 9.91 3.10
N GLY A 68 -0.49 10.30 4.34
CA GLY A 68 -0.93 9.59 5.54
C GLY A 68 0.02 8.51 6.04
N MET A 69 1.31 8.53 5.69
CA MET A 69 2.28 7.53 6.14
C MET A 69 2.61 7.66 7.63
N ASP A 70 2.72 6.52 8.30
CA ASP A 70 3.02 6.40 9.73
C ASP A 70 4.51 6.04 9.97
N GLY A 71 5.09 5.25 9.06
CA GLY A 71 6.50 4.87 9.07
C GLY A 71 7.14 5.02 7.68
N VAL A 72 8.41 5.39 7.64
CA VAL A 72 9.18 5.52 6.40
C VAL A 72 10.51 4.82 6.59
N TRP A 73 10.91 4.00 5.61
CA TRP A 73 12.27 3.48 5.57
C TRP A 73 12.95 3.86 4.25
N LEU A 74 14.26 4.06 4.35
CA LEU A 74 15.10 4.39 3.20
C LEU A 74 15.84 3.11 2.80
N SER A 75 15.97 2.87 1.49
CA SER A 75 17.07 2.03 1.00
C SER A 75 18.42 2.60 1.47
N PRO A 76 19.50 1.81 1.52
CA PRO A 76 20.78 2.19 2.11
C PRO A 76 21.31 3.57 1.68
N ILE A 77 21.80 4.32 2.67
CA ILE A 77 22.33 5.69 2.53
C ILE A 77 23.77 5.83 3.06
N PHE A 78 24.41 4.72 3.40
CA PHE A 78 25.78 4.69 3.95
C PHE A 78 26.83 4.68 2.84
N ASP A 79 28.07 5.00 3.21
CA ASP A 79 29.21 4.99 2.28
C ASP A 79 29.36 3.60 1.63
N SER A 80 29.47 3.60 0.31
CA SER A 80 29.30 2.43 -0.54
C SER A 80 30.07 2.66 -1.84
N PRO A 81 30.80 1.66 -2.34
CA PRO A 81 31.32 1.67 -3.71
C PRO A 81 30.23 1.78 -4.81
N MET A 82 28.96 1.76 -4.43
CA MET A 82 27.77 1.84 -5.28
C MET A 82 27.67 0.70 -6.29
N ALA A 83 28.37 -0.42 -6.05
CA ALA A 83 28.35 -1.59 -6.92
C ALA A 83 27.01 -2.34 -6.88
N ASP A 84 26.14 -2.05 -5.91
CA ASP A 84 24.71 -2.40 -5.89
C ASP A 84 23.90 -1.27 -5.25
N PHE A 85 24.22 -0.02 -5.63
CA PHE A 85 23.48 1.19 -5.23
C PHE A 85 23.23 1.33 -3.71
N GLY A 86 24.30 1.20 -2.91
CA GLY A 86 24.23 1.28 -1.45
C GLY A 86 24.15 -0.07 -0.75
N TYR A 87 23.86 -1.16 -1.47
CA TYR A 87 23.73 -2.50 -0.88
C TYR A 87 25.02 -3.33 -0.93
N ASP A 88 26.07 -2.92 -1.65
CA ASP A 88 27.22 -3.72 -2.11
C ASP A 88 27.99 -4.52 -1.04
N ILE A 89 27.41 -5.68 -0.78
CA ILE A 89 27.99 -6.97 -0.40
C ILE A 89 28.30 -7.73 -1.70
N SER A 90 29.34 -8.56 -1.76
CA SER A 90 29.91 -9.08 -3.04
C SER A 90 29.05 -10.06 -3.86
N ASN A 91 27.88 -10.50 -3.39
CA ASN A 91 26.98 -11.43 -4.11
C ASN A 91 25.57 -11.45 -3.49
N PHE A 92 24.51 -11.22 -4.28
CA PHE A 92 23.13 -10.98 -3.80
C PHE A 92 22.10 -12.06 -4.12
N THR A 93 22.48 -13.13 -4.81
CA THR A 93 21.58 -14.28 -4.97
C THR A 93 21.77 -15.34 -3.88
N LYS A 94 22.70 -15.07 -2.96
CA LYS A 94 23.06 -15.91 -1.83
C LYS A 94 23.38 -14.99 -0.66
N VAL A 95 22.70 -15.16 0.47
CA VAL A 95 23.38 -14.87 1.75
C VAL A 95 24.67 -15.69 1.71
N PHE A 96 25.81 -15.12 2.14
CA PHE A 96 27.07 -15.87 2.18
C PHE A 96 26.77 -17.25 2.79
N PRO A 97 27.09 -18.40 2.17
CA PRO A 97 26.58 -19.71 2.61
C PRO A 97 26.87 -20.06 4.08
N GLN A 98 27.77 -19.30 4.72
CA GLN A 98 28.10 -19.36 6.14
C GLN A 98 27.10 -18.60 7.05
N PHE A 99 26.12 -17.87 6.50
CA PHE A 99 25.16 -17.02 7.22
C PHE A 99 23.70 -17.15 6.70
N GLY A 100 23.48 -17.83 5.57
CA GLY A 100 22.17 -17.99 4.94
C GLY A 100 21.40 -19.20 5.43
N ASP A 101 20.10 -19.04 5.69
CA ASP A 101 19.21 -20.12 6.18
C ASP A 101 19.71 -20.83 7.44
N LEU A 102 20.56 -20.16 8.19
CA LEU A 102 21.13 -20.64 9.42
C LEU A 102 20.13 -20.45 10.57
N PRO A 103 19.90 -21.48 11.43
CA PRO A 103 19.12 -21.34 12.66
C PRO A 103 19.49 -20.10 13.48
N GLU A 104 20.77 -19.74 13.48
CA GLU A 104 21.38 -18.58 14.13
C GLU A 104 20.75 -17.25 13.68
N THR A 105 20.17 -17.18 12.47
CA THR A 105 19.44 -16.00 11.98
C THR A 105 18.20 -15.73 12.83
N PHE A 106 17.47 -16.78 13.22
CA PHE A 106 16.26 -16.64 14.04
C PHE A 106 16.61 -16.28 15.49
N GLU A 107 17.73 -16.81 16.00
CA GLU A 107 18.26 -16.44 17.31
C GLU A 107 18.67 -14.97 17.33
N MET A 108 19.42 -14.50 16.33
CA MET A 108 19.81 -13.09 16.18
C MET A 108 18.59 -12.15 16.17
N VAL A 109 17.56 -12.48 15.38
CA VAL A 109 16.33 -11.66 15.32
C VAL A 109 15.63 -11.59 16.68
N THR A 110 15.62 -12.71 17.43
CA THR A 110 15.06 -12.75 18.79
C THR A 110 15.87 -11.90 19.77
N GLU A 111 17.21 -11.97 19.71
CA GLU A 111 18.11 -11.15 20.54
C GLU A 111 17.97 -9.65 20.24
N TRP A 112 17.85 -9.29 18.97
CA TRP A 112 17.61 -7.91 18.55
C TRP A 112 16.27 -7.40 19.07
N ARG A 113 15.22 -8.23 18.98
CA ARG A 113 13.92 -7.85 19.53
C ARG A 113 14.00 -7.64 21.04
N ALA A 114 14.65 -8.54 21.77
CA ALA A 114 14.84 -8.39 23.22
C ALA A 114 15.59 -7.10 23.56
N THR A 115 16.62 -6.74 22.78
CA THR A 115 17.39 -5.50 22.94
C THR A 115 16.51 -4.26 22.74
N LEU A 116 15.64 -4.25 21.73
CA LEU A 116 14.71 -3.13 21.49
C LEU A 116 13.68 -2.98 22.60
N GLU A 117 13.17 -4.10 23.14
CA GLU A 117 12.25 -4.10 24.28
C GLU A 117 12.93 -3.60 25.55
N GLU A 118 14.15 -4.06 25.84
CA GLU A 118 14.95 -3.57 26.97
C GLU A 118 15.22 -2.06 26.84
N PHE A 119 15.55 -1.59 25.64
CA PHE A 119 15.71 -0.15 25.38
C PHE A 119 14.43 0.62 25.70
N LYS A 120 13.26 0.15 25.26
CA LYS A 120 11.96 0.78 25.55
C LYS A 120 11.67 0.77 27.04
N GLN A 121 11.90 -0.34 27.74
CA GLN A 121 11.69 -0.44 29.19
C GLN A 121 12.55 0.57 29.96
N LYS A 122 13.79 0.79 29.54
CA LYS A 122 14.71 1.75 30.19
C LYS A 122 14.41 3.21 29.85
N ASN A 123 14.00 3.51 28.62
CA ASN A 123 13.94 4.88 28.11
C ASN A 123 12.51 5.41 27.87
N GLY A 124 11.51 4.54 27.93
CA GLY A 124 10.13 4.85 27.54
C GLY A 124 9.98 5.14 26.04
N GLY A 125 8.84 5.76 25.69
CA GLY A 125 8.50 6.15 24.32
C GLY A 125 7.79 5.05 23.50
N PRO A 126 7.46 5.35 22.23
CA PRO A 126 6.79 4.41 21.35
C PRO A 126 7.68 3.19 21.06
N THR A 127 7.04 2.10 20.65
CA THR A 127 7.75 0.88 20.24
C THR A 127 8.65 1.13 19.03
N ARG A 128 9.87 0.60 19.10
CA ARG A 128 10.78 0.49 17.96
C ARG A 128 10.50 -0.82 17.24
N VAL A 129 10.22 -0.73 15.95
CA VAL A 129 9.74 -1.84 15.15
C VAL A 129 10.93 -2.47 14.42
N LEU A 130 11.13 -3.78 14.61
CA LEU A 130 12.04 -4.56 13.81
C LEU A 130 11.29 -5.09 12.58
N MET A 131 11.70 -4.60 11.41
CA MET A 131 11.22 -5.04 10.11
C MET A 131 12.32 -5.86 9.44
N VAL A 132 11.99 -7.04 8.91
CA VAL A 132 12.97 -7.95 8.31
C VAL A 132 12.56 -8.28 6.87
N GLU A 133 13.48 -8.03 5.95
CA GLU A 133 13.33 -8.40 4.54
C GLU A 133 14.03 -9.74 4.28
N ALA A 134 13.27 -10.75 3.85
CA ALA A 134 13.81 -12.05 3.50
C ALA A 134 13.04 -12.66 2.33
N TYR A 135 13.73 -12.88 1.21
CA TYR A 135 13.20 -13.67 0.09
C TYR A 135 13.40 -15.14 0.40
N ALA A 136 12.40 -15.76 1.04
CA ALA A 136 12.38 -17.17 1.39
C ALA A 136 10.95 -17.73 1.30
N PRO A 137 10.76 -19.06 1.23
CA PRO A 137 9.43 -19.65 1.34
C PRO A 137 8.71 -19.22 2.63
N LEU A 138 7.39 -19.09 2.60
CA LEU A 138 6.60 -18.63 3.75
C LEU A 138 6.89 -19.39 5.05
N THR A 139 7.17 -20.69 4.96
CA THR A 139 7.52 -21.54 6.12
C THR A 139 8.78 -21.09 6.87
N LYS A 140 9.68 -20.37 6.21
CA LYS A 140 10.85 -19.73 6.81
C LYS A 140 10.54 -18.31 7.26
N VAL A 141 9.77 -17.55 6.49
CA VAL A 141 9.34 -16.20 6.85
C VAL A 141 8.56 -16.20 8.17
N ILE A 142 7.67 -17.17 8.40
CA ILE A 142 6.91 -17.25 9.67
C ILE A 142 7.78 -17.50 10.90
N GLN A 143 8.95 -18.14 10.74
CA GLN A 143 9.90 -18.37 11.83
C GLN A 143 10.60 -17.08 12.29
N ILE A 144 10.55 -16.03 11.47
CA ILE A 144 11.10 -14.71 11.78
C ILE A 144 10.20 -13.95 12.76
N TYR A 145 8.89 -14.25 12.81
CA TYR A 145 7.98 -13.68 13.83
C TYR A 145 8.36 -14.12 15.25
N GLY A 146 8.97 -15.30 15.40
CA GLY A 146 9.47 -15.79 16.67
C GLY A 146 9.57 -17.31 16.74
N GLN A 147 10.08 -17.79 17.87
CA GLN A 147 10.44 -19.19 18.10
C GLN A 147 9.72 -19.75 19.33
N ASN A 148 9.62 -21.08 19.43
CA ASN A 148 9.05 -21.79 20.59
C ASN A 148 7.61 -21.37 20.95
N GLY A 149 6.80 -21.02 19.95
CA GLY A 149 5.41 -20.57 20.14
C GLY A 149 5.28 -19.15 20.70
N GLN A 150 6.37 -18.37 20.72
CA GLN A 150 6.37 -16.97 21.16
C GLN A 150 6.56 -16.02 19.97
N LEU A 151 5.93 -14.85 20.01
CA LEU A 151 6.13 -13.74 19.07
C LEU A 151 7.30 -12.84 19.52
N ASN A 152 8.46 -13.45 19.72
CA ASN A 152 9.65 -12.79 20.24
C ASN A 152 10.66 -12.38 19.15
N GLY A 153 10.32 -12.52 17.87
CA GLY A 153 11.14 -12.10 16.74
C GLY A 153 10.73 -10.74 16.17
N ALA A 154 10.89 -10.59 14.86
CA ALA A 154 10.56 -9.36 14.15
C ALA A 154 9.05 -9.08 14.21
N GLN A 155 8.69 -7.81 14.41
CA GLN A 155 7.30 -7.35 14.32
C GLN A 155 6.74 -7.50 12.90
N ILE A 156 7.56 -7.17 11.89
CA ILE A 156 7.15 -7.16 10.48
C ILE A 156 8.22 -7.86 9.63
N PRO A 157 8.20 -9.19 9.53
CA PRO A 157 8.86 -9.88 8.42
C PRO A 157 8.04 -9.59 7.14
N PHE A 158 8.66 -8.99 6.13
CA PHE A 158 7.94 -8.55 4.94
C PHE A 158 7.26 -9.73 4.22
N ASN A 159 5.96 -9.56 3.96
CA ASN A 159 5.15 -10.51 3.21
C ASN A 159 5.27 -10.24 1.71
N PHE A 160 6.04 -11.06 1.01
CA PHE A 160 6.21 -11.00 -0.43
C PHE A 160 5.32 -11.95 -1.22
N GLU A 161 4.30 -12.57 -0.60
CA GLU A 161 3.44 -13.53 -1.31
C GLU A 161 2.71 -12.91 -2.51
N PHE A 162 2.30 -11.63 -2.45
CA PHE A 162 1.75 -10.92 -3.61
C PHE A 162 2.78 -10.64 -4.71
N LEU A 163 4.05 -10.46 -4.36
CA LEU A 163 5.13 -10.28 -5.33
C LEU A 163 5.49 -11.61 -6.00
N ASN A 164 5.49 -12.70 -5.24
CA ASN A 164 5.94 -14.01 -5.69
C ASN A 164 4.88 -14.78 -6.49
N ASN A 165 3.60 -14.60 -6.16
CA ASN A 165 2.54 -15.49 -6.66
C ASN A 165 1.49 -14.80 -7.55
N LEU A 166 1.53 -13.47 -7.68
CA LEU A 166 0.54 -12.73 -8.48
C LEU A 166 1.18 -11.99 -9.66
N GLY A 167 0.48 -11.98 -10.78
CA GLY A 167 0.93 -11.33 -12.01
C GLY A 167 -0.22 -10.85 -12.89
N ALA A 168 0.08 -10.54 -14.14
CA ALA A 168 -0.84 -9.87 -15.06
C ALA A 168 -2.12 -10.66 -15.34
N VAL A 169 -2.06 -11.99 -15.24
CA VAL A 169 -3.20 -12.90 -15.51
C VAL A 169 -3.98 -13.26 -14.25
N SER A 170 -3.55 -12.82 -13.07
CA SER A 170 -4.19 -13.18 -11.81
C SER A 170 -5.56 -12.52 -11.64
N ASN A 171 -6.56 -13.29 -11.20
CA ASN A 171 -7.93 -12.84 -10.92
C ASN A 171 -8.23 -12.84 -9.41
N ALA A 172 -9.48 -12.57 -9.00
CA ALA A 172 -9.82 -12.48 -7.58
C ALA A 172 -9.60 -13.78 -6.80
N ARG A 173 -9.79 -14.94 -7.44
CA ARG A 173 -9.49 -16.24 -6.83
C ARG A 173 -8.03 -16.35 -6.45
N ASP A 174 -7.11 -16.02 -7.35
CA ASP A 174 -5.67 -16.08 -7.07
C ASP A 174 -5.29 -15.16 -5.90
N PHE A 175 -5.83 -13.94 -5.87
CA PHE A 175 -5.60 -13.02 -4.74
C PHE A 175 -6.14 -13.59 -3.43
N LYS A 176 -7.36 -14.17 -3.44
CA LYS A 176 -7.94 -14.77 -2.25
C LYS A 176 -7.13 -15.95 -1.75
N ASP A 177 -6.68 -16.83 -2.64
CA ASP A 177 -5.89 -18.00 -2.27
C ASP A 177 -4.58 -17.58 -1.57
N VAL A 178 -3.92 -16.52 -2.07
CA VAL A 178 -2.71 -15.97 -1.43
C VAL A 178 -3.03 -15.33 -0.06
N ILE A 179 -4.11 -14.56 0.04
CA ILE A 179 -4.54 -13.93 1.30
C ILE A 179 -4.85 -14.98 2.36
N ASP A 180 -5.69 -15.95 2.01
CA ASP A 180 -6.13 -17.01 2.91
C ASP A 180 -4.95 -17.89 3.32
N TYR A 181 -4.07 -18.24 2.38
CA TYR A 181 -2.84 -18.99 2.67
C TYR A 181 -1.96 -18.25 3.68
N TYR A 182 -1.69 -16.97 3.48
CA TYR A 182 -0.88 -16.19 4.40
C TYR A 182 -1.53 -16.06 5.79
N LEU A 183 -2.81 -15.65 5.86
CA LEU A 183 -3.52 -15.45 7.12
C LEU A 183 -3.70 -16.74 7.94
N SER A 184 -3.86 -17.88 7.28
CA SER A 184 -3.95 -19.19 7.94
C SER A 184 -2.60 -19.77 8.36
N THR A 185 -1.49 -19.22 7.84
CA THR A 185 -0.14 -19.76 8.08
C THR A 185 0.63 -18.96 9.13
N ILE A 186 0.41 -17.64 9.24
CA ILE A 186 1.12 -16.84 10.24
C ILE A 186 0.75 -17.27 11.68
N PRO A 187 1.68 -17.13 12.66
CA PRO A 187 1.39 -17.51 14.03
C PRO A 187 0.24 -16.69 14.62
N GLU A 188 -0.55 -17.31 15.50
CA GLU A 188 -1.65 -16.64 16.20
C GLU A 188 -1.14 -15.38 16.94
N GLY A 189 -1.87 -14.27 16.81
CA GLY A 189 -1.50 -12.97 17.39
C GLY A 189 -0.43 -12.19 16.63
N ALA A 190 0.20 -12.78 15.59
CA ALA A 190 1.11 -12.04 14.73
C ALA A 190 0.35 -10.95 13.93
N THR A 191 1.04 -9.85 13.64
CA THR A 191 0.49 -8.80 12.78
C THR A 191 0.78 -9.15 11.32
N PRO A 192 -0.24 -9.40 10.48
CA PRO A 192 -0.03 -9.55 9.05
C PRO A 192 0.46 -8.24 8.43
N ASN A 193 1.20 -8.32 7.34
CA ASN A 193 1.55 -7.16 6.53
C ASN A 193 1.37 -7.47 5.05
N TRP A 194 1.23 -6.42 4.23
CA TRP A 194 0.92 -6.56 2.82
C TRP A 194 1.85 -5.68 1.99
N VAL A 195 2.67 -6.31 1.15
CA VAL A 195 3.62 -5.65 0.25
C VAL A 195 3.27 -6.03 -1.19
N GLN A 196 3.11 -5.03 -2.07
CA GLN A 196 2.84 -5.25 -3.50
C GLN A 196 3.98 -4.82 -4.42
N GLY A 197 5.03 -4.20 -3.90
CA GLY A 197 6.14 -3.69 -4.69
C GLY A 197 7.32 -3.25 -3.83
N ASN A 198 8.46 -3.16 -4.48
CA ASN A 198 9.72 -2.68 -3.95
C ASN A 198 10.66 -2.34 -5.12
N HIS A 199 11.91 -2.03 -4.82
CA HIS A 199 12.95 -1.67 -5.79
C HIS A 199 13.62 -2.85 -6.50
N ASP A 200 13.25 -4.10 -6.19
CA ASP A 200 13.83 -5.32 -6.79
C ASP A 200 12.89 -6.03 -7.77
N GLN A 201 11.63 -5.63 -7.81
CA GLN A 201 10.60 -6.23 -8.65
C GLN A 201 9.96 -5.18 -9.56
N HIS A 202 9.40 -5.62 -10.69
CA HIS A 202 8.58 -4.77 -11.55
C HIS A 202 7.48 -4.07 -10.75
N ARG A 203 7.22 -2.78 -11.05
CA ARG A 203 6.21 -1.97 -10.35
C ARG A 203 4.85 -2.66 -10.38
N SER A 204 4.08 -2.52 -9.30
CA SER A 204 2.78 -3.18 -9.11
C SER A 204 1.84 -2.97 -10.31
N ALA A 205 1.71 -1.72 -10.79
CA ALA A 205 0.87 -1.37 -11.94
C ALA A 205 1.30 -2.09 -13.23
N SER A 206 2.60 -2.24 -13.49
CA SER A 206 3.08 -2.97 -14.67
C SER A 206 2.97 -4.49 -14.51
N ARG A 207 3.15 -5.01 -13.30
CA ARG A 207 3.10 -6.45 -13.01
C ARG A 207 1.68 -7.00 -13.01
N LEU A 208 0.72 -6.26 -12.45
CA LEU A 208 -0.67 -6.69 -12.25
C LEU A 208 -1.64 -6.10 -13.29
N GLY A 209 -1.24 -5.02 -13.96
CA GLY A 209 -2.05 -4.24 -14.89
C GLY A 209 -2.46 -2.88 -14.28
N PRO A 210 -2.23 -1.74 -14.97
CA PRO A 210 -2.44 -0.41 -14.41
C PRO A 210 -3.91 -0.15 -14.04
N GLN A 211 -4.85 -0.80 -14.72
CA GLN A 211 -6.27 -0.72 -14.42
C GLN A 211 -6.64 -1.23 -13.02
N LYS A 212 -5.82 -2.11 -12.42
CA LYS A 212 -6.05 -2.67 -11.08
C LYS A 212 -5.43 -1.84 -9.95
N ALA A 213 -4.67 -0.78 -10.26
CA ALA A 213 -3.86 -0.07 -9.26
C ALA A 213 -4.68 0.42 -8.06
N ASP A 214 -5.84 1.03 -8.30
CA ASP A 214 -6.74 1.48 -7.24
C ASP A 214 -7.33 0.30 -6.45
N ALA A 215 -7.78 -0.76 -7.13
CA ALA A 215 -8.38 -1.92 -6.49
C ALA A 215 -7.40 -2.66 -5.58
N VAL A 216 -6.13 -2.77 -5.99
CA VAL A 216 -5.08 -3.38 -5.16
C VAL A 216 -4.70 -2.46 -4.00
N ASN A 217 -4.60 -1.14 -4.21
CA ASN A 217 -4.42 -0.21 -3.09
C ASN A 217 -5.58 -0.28 -2.09
N MET A 218 -6.83 -0.41 -2.55
CA MET A 218 -7.99 -0.65 -1.68
C MET A 218 -7.84 -1.95 -0.90
N LEU A 219 -7.47 -3.03 -1.57
CA LEU A 219 -7.25 -4.34 -0.96
C LEU A 219 -6.28 -4.25 0.22
N LEU A 220 -5.07 -3.72 -0.01
CA LEU A 220 -4.04 -3.57 1.04
C LEU A 220 -4.58 -2.76 2.24
N GLN A 221 -5.36 -1.71 1.95
CA GLN A 221 -5.85 -0.77 2.93
C GLN A 221 -7.05 -1.28 3.73
N VAL A 222 -7.84 -2.23 3.21
CA VAL A 222 -8.95 -2.87 3.96
C VAL A 222 -8.56 -4.18 4.63
N LEU A 223 -7.47 -4.83 4.21
CA LEU A 223 -6.94 -6.03 4.88
C LEU A 223 -6.41 -5.72 6.30
N PRO A 224 -6.52 -6.67 7.25
CA PRO A 224 -6.01 -6.48 8.60
C PRO A 224 -4.47 -6.33 8.63
N GLY A 225 -3.93 -5.69 9.66
CA GLY A 225 -2.48 -5.60 9.89
C GLY A 225 -1.84 -4.32 9.35
N ALA A 226 -0.60 -4.39 8.88
CA ALA A 226 0.14 -3.25 8.32
C ALA A 226 0.08 -3.20 6.79
N ALA A 227 0.07 -1.99 6.22
CA ALA A 227 0.13 -1.78 4.77
C ALA A 227 1.49 -1.18 4.39
N VAL A 228 2.09 -1.71 3.31
CA VAL A 228 3.43 -1.33 2.88
C VAL A 228 3.37 -0.84 1.44
N THR A 229 3.90 0.36 1.18
CA THR A 229 3.83 1.04 -0.11
C THR A 229 5.23 1.38 -0.61
N TYR A 230 5.53 1.00 -1.86
CA TYR A 230 6.73 1.45 -2.56
C TYR A 230 6.47 2.75 -3.31
N TYR A 231 7.45 3.67 -3.34
CA TYR A 231 7.21 4.99 -3.92
C TYR A 231 6.69 4.92 -5.36
N GLY A 232 5.62 5.67 -5.63
CA GLY A 232 4.96 5.71 -6.91
C GLY A 232 3.73 4.81 -7.03
N GLU A 233 3.52 3.84 -6.13
CA GLU A 233 2.30 3.03 -6.13
C GLU A 233 1.03 3.84 -5.85
N GLU A 234 1.15 4.92 -5.07
CA GLU A 234 0.08 5.87 -4.80
C GLU A 234 -0.32 6.69 -6.04
N LEU A 235 0.55 6.70 -7.07
CA LEU A 235 0.31 7.35 -8.36
C LEU A 235 0.00 6.36 -9.48
N ALA A 236 -0.05 5.06 -9.18
CA ALA A 236 -0.03 4.00 -10.19
C ALA A 236 1.15 4.15 -11.17
N MET A 237 2.36 4.45 -10.66
CA MET A 237 3.56 4.47 -11.49
C MET A 237 3.80 3.10 -12.12
N GLU A 238 4.08 3.13 -13.42
CA GLU A 238 4.47 1.98 -14.23
C GLU A 238 5.99 1.94 -14.43
N ASP A 239 6.50 0.77 -14.77
CA ASP A 239 7.87 0.59 -15.19
C ASP A 239 8.19 1.46 -16.41
N VAL A 240 9.37 2.06 -16.37
CA VAL A 240 9.88 2.86 -17.49
C VAL A 240 10.88 2.03 -18.26
N PHE A 241 10.74 2.00 -19.59
CA PHE A 241 11.72 1.35 -20.45
C PHE A 241 13.10 2.00 -20.29
N VAL A 242 14.08 1.22 -19.83
CA VAL A 242 15.48 1.61 -19.75
C VAL A 242 16.25 0.84 -20.83
N PRO A 243 16.82 1.51 -21.85
CA PRO A 243 17.58 0.82 -22.89
C PRO A 243 18.92 0.31 -22.33
N TRP A 244 19.49 -0.74 -22.96
CA TRP A 244 20.76 -1.36 -22.54
C TRP A 244 21.88 -0.33 -22.28
N SER A 245 22.02 0.66 -23.18
CA SER A 245 23.01 1.75 -23.05
C SER A 245 22.85 2.64 -21.81
N ARG A 246 21.73 2.53 -21.10
CA ARG A 246 21.36 3.29 -19.90
C ARG A 246 21.11 2.37 -18.70
N THR A 247 21.17 1.06 -18.88
CA THR A 247 21.08 0.09 -17.79
C THR A 247 22.30 0.20 -16.92
N VAL A 248 22.07 0.32 -15.63
CA VAL A 248 23.10 0.47 -14.60
C VAL A 248 22.98 -0.60 -13.52
N ASP A 249 21.86 -1.34 -13.46
CA ASP A 249 21.69 -2.48 -12.57
C ASP A 249 22.78 -3.54 -12.78
N PRO A 250 23.64 -3.80 -11.77
CA PRO A 250 24.68 -4.81 -11.85
C PRO A 250 24.16 -6.20 -12.28
N GLN A 251 22.96 -6.58 -11.84
CA GLN A 251 22.37 -7.87 -12.21
C GLN A 251 22.15 -7.98 -13.72
N ALA A 252 21.73 -6.89 -14.36
CA ALA A 252 21.54 -6.83 -15.80
C ALA A 252 22.85 -6.57 -16.55
N CYS A 253 23.77 -5.78 -16.01
CA CYS A 253 25.07 -5.46 -16.62
C CYS A 253 25.96 -6.71 -16.84
N THR A 254 25.74 -7.77 -16.06
CA THR A 254 26.44 -9.07 -16.24
C THR A 254 25.84 -9.96 -17.35
N THR A 255 24.79 -9.49 -18.02
CA THR A 255 24.09 -10.22 -19.10
C THR A 255 24.45 -9.68 -20.49
N ASP A 256 23.53 -9.70 -21.45
CA ASP A 256 23.72 -9.20 -22.81
C ASP A 256 22.53 -8.34 -23.28
N PRO A 257 22.70 -7.52 -24.34
CA PRO A 257 21.68 -6.59 -24.83
C PRO A 257 20.33 -7.21 -25.22
N ASN A 258 20.24 -8.52 -25.44
CA ASN A 258 19.00 -9.20 -25.82
C ASN A 258 18.19 -9.69 -24.61
N ILE A 259 18.82 -9.90 -23.45
CA ILE A 259 18.17 -10.54 -22.29
C ILE A 259 18.15 -9.68 -21.03
N PHE A 260 18.86 -8.54 -21.02
CA PHE A 260 18.97 -7.68 -19.83
C PHE A 260 17.62 -7.23 -19.26
N HIS A 261 16.61 -7.05 -20.11
CA HIS A 261 15.27 -6.65 -19.70
C HIS A 261 14.63 -7.63 -18.71
N ALA A 262 14.95 -8.93 -18.80
CA ALA A 262 14.41 -9.96 -17.91
C ALA A 262 15.12 -10.00 -16.53
N LYS A 263 16.18 -9.21 -16.35
CA LYS A 263 17.01 -9.19 -15.15
C LYS A 263 17.12 -7.81 -14.51
N SER A 264 16.88 -6.74 -15.27
CA SER A 264 17.08 -5.38 -14.79
C SER A 264 15.96 -4.95 -13.85
N ARG A 265 16.38 -4.44 -12.69
CA ARG A 265 15.55 -3.76 -11.70
C ARG A 265 15.43 -2.26 -11.95
N ASP A 266 16.19 -1.72 -12.90
CA ASP A 266 16.19 -0.29 -13.23
C ASP A 266 14.80 0.28 -13.58
N PRO A 267 13.90 -0.43 -14.31
CA PRO A 267 12.57 0.09 -14.62
C PRO A 267 11.75 0.51 -13.39
N ALA A 268 11.85 -0.25 -12.30
CA ALA A 268 11.18 0.05 -11.05
C ALA A 268 11.87 1.16 -10.23
N ARG A 269 13.15 1.43 -10.52
CA ARG A 269 13.99 2.42 -9.83
C ARG A 269 13.98 3.80 -10.50
N THR A 270 13.17 4.01 -11.53
CA THR A 270 13.14 5.29 -12.26
C THR A 270 12.58 6.45 -11.44
N PRO A 271 13.03 7.71 -11.69
CA PRO A 271 12.72 8.84 -10.80
C PRO A 271 11.24 9.09 -10.55
N MET A 272 10.92 9.51 -9.33
CA MET A 272 9.58 9.90 -8.88
C MET A 272 9.02 11.06 -9.72
N ILE A 273 7.71 11.01 -10.03
CA ILE A 273 7.05 11.96 -10.93
C ILE A 273 6.26 13.02 -10.14
N TRP A 274 6.92 14.14 -9.83
CA TRP A 274 6.37 15.20 -8.97
C TRP A 274 5.51 16.23 -9.70
N THR A 275 5.96 16.73 -10.83
CA THR A 275 5.35 17.86 -11.55
C THR A 275 5.42 17.67 -13.06
N THR A 276 4.81 18.59 -13.80
CA THR A 276 4.89 18.65 -15.27
C THR A 276 6.20 19.24 -15.81
N GLN A 277 7.11 19.65 -14.93
CA GLN A 277 8.36 20.32 -15.29
C GLN A 277 9.42 19.32 -15.80
N LYS A 278 10.59 19.84 -16.20
CA LYS A 278 11.73 19.04 -16.66
C LYS A 278 12.01 17.90 -15.68
N ASN A 279 12.30 16.71 -16.22
CA ASN A 279 12.51 15.48 -15.46
C ASN A 279 11.43 15.22 -14.40
N ALA A 280 10.16 15.52 -14.72
CA ALA A 280 9.03 15.37 -13.81
C ALA A 280 9.17 16.15 -12.48
N GLY A 281 9.97 17.21 -12.44
CA GLY A 281 10.26 17.94 -11.20
C GLY A 281 11.12 17.17 -10.19
N PHE A 282 11.69 16.02 -10.56
CA PHE A 282 12.66 15.29 -9.74
C PHE A 282 14.01 16.01 -9.70
N SER A 283 14.48 16.55 -10.83
CA SER A 283 15.79 17.20 -10.98
C SER A 283 15.76 18.30 -12.03
N ASN A 284 16.56 19.34 -11.84
CA ASN A 284 16.81 20.36 -12.87
C ASN A 284 17.97 19.99 -13.84
N SER A 285 18.69 18.90 -13.59
CA SER A 285 19.81 18.42 -14.40
C SER A 285 19.42 18.20 -15.86
N ASN A 286 20.40 18.27 -16.78
CA ASN A 286 20.19 17.86 -18.16
C ASN A 286 20.04 16.33 -18.30
N TYR A 287 20.58 15.57 -17.34
CA TYR A 287 20.52 14.12 -17.33
C TYR A 287 20.26 13.61 -15.92
N THR A 288 19.27 12.74 -15.77
CA THR A 288 19.05 11.96 -14.55
C THR A 288 19.78 10.64 -14.64
N TRP A 289 20.08 10.02 -13.50
CA TRP A 289 20.78 8.72 -13.45
C TRP A 289 20.01 7.61 -14.16
N LEU A 290 18.69 7.56 -13.99
CA LEU A 290 17.75 6.76 -14.79
C LEU A 290 16.74 7.66 -15.52
N PRO A 291 16.22 7.23 -16.68
CA PRO A 291 15.27 8.04 -17.45
C PRO A 291 13.94 8.23 -16.70
N THR A 292 13.32 9.40 -16.88
CA THR A 292 11.94 9.64 -16.42
C THR A 292 10.94 9.11 -17.44
N GLY A 293 9.89 8.44 -16.97
CA GLY A 293 8.86 7.84 -17.83
C GLY A 293 8.09 8.87 -18.68
N PRO A 294 7.62 8.51 -19.89
CA PRO A 294 7.01 9.46 -20.82
C PRO A 294 5.71 10.10 -20.30
N ASP A 295 4.99 9.42 -19.40
CA ASP A 295 3.65 9.84 -18.93
C ASP A 295 3.65 10.86 -17.80
N TYR A 296 4.82 11.32 -17.34
CA TYR A 296 4.92 12.21 -16.19
C TYR A 296 4.15 13.53 -16.37
N ARG A 297 3.83 13.96 -17.60
CA ARG A 297 3.05 15.19 -17.82
C ARG A 297 1.58 15.03 -17.46
N LYS A 298 1.05 13.81 -17.48
CA LYS A 298 -0.35 13.49 -17.15
C LYS A 298 -0.47 12.78 -15.82
N ASN A 299 0.46 11.88 -15.54
CA ASN A 299 0.55 11.14 -14.30
C ASN A 299 1.68 11.74 -13.43
N ASN A 300 1.35 12.62 -12.49
CA ASN A 300 2.31 13.14 -11.51
C ASN A 300 1.59 13.67 -10.26
N VAL A 301 2.34 13.89 -9.18
CA VAL A 301 1.80 14.38 -7.90
C VAL A 301 1.02 15.68 -8.06
N GLU A 302 1.57 16.69 -8.74
CA GLU A 302 0.93 18.00 -8.94
C GLU A 302 -0.44 17.88 -9.63
N VAL A 303 -0.48 17.17 -10.76
CA VAL A 303 -1.71 16.96 -11.55
C VAL A 303 -2.72 16.14 -10.76
N GLN A 304 -2.32 14.99 -10.23
CA GLN A 304 -3.24 14.12 -9.48
C GLN A 304 -3.76 14.79 -8.21
N ARG A 305 -2.95 15.58 -7.51
CA ARG A 305 -3.39 16.33 -6.31
C ARG A 305 -4.54 17.29 -6.65
N SER A 306 -4.50 17.92 -7.82
CA SER A 306 -5.52 18.87 -8.27
C SER A 306 -6.83 18.23 -8.76
N GLN A 307 -6.82 16.93 -9.08
CA GLN A 307 -7.95 16.20 -9.64
C GLN A 307 -8.74 15.47 -8.56
N ARG A 308 -10.06 15.68 -8.48
CA ARG A 308 -10.91 15.02 -7.48
C ARG A 308 -10.86 13.49 -7.58
N GLY A 309 -10.91 12.95 -8.80
CA GLY A 309 -10.76 11.53 -9.10
C GLY A 309 -9.35 11.25 -9.63
N SER A 310 -8.44 10.87 -8.74
CA SER A 310 -7.06 10.50 -9.07
C SER A 310 -6.57 9.40 -8.11
N HIS A 311 -5.62 8.58 -8.55
CA HIS A 311 -5.02 7.52 -7.73
C HIS A 311 -4.50 8.09 -6.40
N LEU A 312 -3.83 9.24 -6.43
CA LEU A 312 -3.28 9.91 -5.25
C LEU A 312 -4.36 10.29 -4.25
N ASN A 313 -5.45 10.90 -4.71
CA ASN A 313 -6.52 11.34 -3.81
C ASN A 313 -7.35 10.15 -3.30
N ILE A 314 -7.47 9.06 -4.07
CA ILE A 314 -8.04 7.79 -3.61
C ILE A 314 -7.13 7.17 -2.53
N PHE A 315 -5.82 7.08 -2.79
CA PHE A 315 -4.84 6.56 -1.85
C PHE A 315 -4.83 7.34 -0.53
N LYS A 316 -4.83 8.68 -0.59
CA LYS A 316 -4.98 9.55 0.59
C LYS A 316 -6.23 9.23 1.41
N LYS A 317 -7.37 8.98 0.76
CA LYS A 317 -8.59 8.59 1.48
C LYS A 317 -8.45 7.23 2.13
N LEU A 318 -7.85 6.26 1.44
CA LEU A 318 -7.65 4.92 1.96
C LEU A 318 -6.75 4.90 3.20
N THR A 319 -5.64 5.64 3.19
CA THR A 319 -4.74 5.72 4.34
C THR A 319 -5.37 6.41 5.54
N GLN A 320 -6.28 7.38 5.32
CA GLN A 320 -7.10 7.94 6.40
C GLN A 320 -8.19 6.98 6.88
N LEU A 321 -8.82 6.24 5.97
CA LEU A 321 -9.84 5.24 6.30
C LEU A 321 -9.25 4.13 7.17
N ARG A 322 -8.00 3.70 6.88
CA ARG A 322 -7.27 2.69 7.68
C ARG A 322 -7.09 3.12 9.14
N LYS A 323 -7.07 4.43 9.40
CA LYS A 323 -6.97 5.02 10.74
C LYS A 323 -8.30 5.10 11.47
N GLN A 324 -9.39 4.58 10.89
CA GLN A 324 -10.69 4.54 11.55
C GLN A 324 -10.87 3.23 12.31
N ASP A 325 -11.64 3.30 13.38
CA ASP A 325 -11.95 2.18 14.29
C ASP A 325 -12.29 0.87 13.57
N ILE A 326 -13.11 0.93 12.53
CA ILE A 326 -13.55 -0.25 11.77
C ILE A 326 -12.41 -0.98 11.06
N LEU A 327 -11.40 -0.26 10.56
CA LEU A 327 -10.24 -0.87 9.93
C LEU A 327 -9.14 -1.23 10.93
N MET A 328 -9.09 -0.54 12.08
CA MET A 328 -8.17 -0.86 13.18
C MET A 328 -8.58 -2.11 13.97
N TYR A 329 -9.86 -2.18 14.36
CA TYR A 329 -10.39 -3.14 15.35
C TYR A 329 -11.54 -3.99 14.82
N GLY A 330 -12.18 -3.61 13.72
CA GLY A 330 -13.29 -4.38 13.16
C GLY A 330 -12.84 -5.75 12.68
N THR A 331 -13.76 -6.72 12.77
CA THR A 331 -13.57 -8.09 12.27
C THR A 331 -13.25 -8.07 10.78
N TYR A 332 -12.65 -9.14 10.29
CA TYR A 332 -12.37 -9.34 8.88
C TYR A 332 -13.06 -10.62 8.42
N ASP A 333 -13.80 -10.51 7.32
CA ASP A 333 -14.31 -11.67 6.59
C ASP A 333 -14.27 -11.39 5.08
N SER A 334 -14.13 -12.43 4.26
CA SER A 334 -14.07 -12.28 2.80
C SER A 334 -14.61 -13.49 2.05
N TYR A 335 -15.14 -13.26 0.85
CA TYR A 335 -15.59 -14.29 -0.07
C TYR A 335 -15.39 -13.89 -1.53
N LEU A 336 -15.43 -14.87 -2.42
CA LEU A 336 -15.48 -14.66 -3.87
C LEU A 336 -16.93 -14.62 -4.31
N ALA A 337 -17.39 -13.50 -4.88
CA ALA A 337 -18.68 -13.47 -5.54
C ALA A 337 -18.65 -14.32 -6.83
N ASN A 338 -17.49 -14.35 -7.48
CA ASN A 338 -17.09 -15.27 -8.54
C ASN A 338 -15.55 -15.23 -8.67
N ASP A 339 -14.99 -15.85 -9.70
CA ASP A 339 -13.53 -15.90 -9.92
C ASP A 339 -12.89 -14.52 -10.16
N ASP A 340 -13.67 -13.53 -10.58
CA ASP A 340 -13.21 -12.18 -10.92
C ASP A 340 -13.40 -11.17 -9.79
N VAL A 341 -14.31 -11.41 -8.84
CA VAL A 341 -14.65 -10.45 -7.77
C VAL A 341 -14.42 -10.98 -6.36
N LEU A 342 -13.53 -10.30 -5.64
CA LEU A 342 -13.29 -10.48 -4.21
C LEU A 342 -14.12 -9.46 -3.42
N VAL A 343 -14.89 -9.95 -2.44
CA VAL A 343 -15.65 -9.13 -1.51
C VAL A 343 -15.06 -9.27 -0.12
N ILE A 344 -14.72 -8.14 0.51
CA ILE A 344 -14.16 -8.08 1.87
C ILE A 344 -15.09 -7.26 2.74
N LYS A 345 -15.46 -7.79 3.90
CA LYS A 345 -16.20 -7.09 4.94
C LYS A 345 -15.31 -6.79 6.14
N ARG A 346 -15.41 -5.56 6.63
CA ARG A 346 -14.90 -5.12 7.91
C ARG A 346 -16.07 -4.66 8.75
N GLU A 347 -16.15 -5.08 10.02
CA GLU A 347 -17.33 -4.82 10.84
C GLU A 347 -17.00 -4.59 12.32
N ILE A 348 -17.64 -3.57 12.89
CA ILE A 348 -17.84 -3.46 14.33
C ILE A 348 -19.30 -3.78 14.58
N GLU A 349 -19.54 -4.88 15.29
CA GLU A 349 -20.87 -5.44 15.50
C GLU A 349 -21.86 -4.37 16.00
N ASN A 350 -23.04 -4.31 15.38
CA ASN A 350 -24.12 -3.37 15.71
C ASN A 350 -23.75 -1.87 15.63
N ASN A 351 -22.63 -1.51 15.00
CA ASN A 351 -22.19 -0.12 14.86
C ASN A 351 -21.94 0.27 13.41
N ARG A 352 -21.00 -0.40 12.73
CA ARG A 352 -20.55 0.02 11.40
C ARG A 352 -20.07 -1.16 10.56
N THR A 353 -20.38 -1.11 9.27
CA THR A 353 -20.03 -2.14 8.28
C THR A 353 -19.40 -1.46 7.07
N LEU A 354 -18.22 -1.95 6.67
CA LEU A 354 -17.52 -1.53 5.47
C LEU A 354 -17.36 -2.76 4.56
N ILE A 355 -17.70 -2.61 3.28
CA ILE A 355 -17.61 -3.68 2.28
C ILE A 355 -16.80 -3.17 1.10
N ALA A 356 -15.66 -3.80 0.82
CA ALA A 356 -14.92 -3.61 -0.41
C ALA A 356 -15.37 -4.66 -1.44
N VAL A 357 -15.77 -4.22 -2.62
CA VAL A 357 -16.08 -5.06 -3.79
C VAL A 357 -15.01 -4.79 -4.83
N LEU A 358 -14.16 -5.78 -5.08
CA LEU A 358 -12.92 -5.64 -5.86
C LEU A 358 -12.97 -6.58 -7.07
N ASN A 359 -13.22 -6.03 -8.25
CA ASN A 359 -13.11 -6.77 -9.49
C ASN A 359 -11.65 -6.81 -9.92
N LEU A 360 -10.99 -7.93 -9.63
CA LEU A 360 -9.58 -8.19 -9.95
C LEU A 360 -9.44 -9.02 -11.24
N GLY A 361 -10.55 -9.35 -11.88
CA GLY A 361 -10.63 -10.05 -13.16
C GLY A 361 -10.54 -9.14 -14.38
N PHE A 362 -11.10 -9.64 -15.48
CA PHE A 362 -10.95 -9.03 -16.82
C PHE A 362 -12.28 -8.68 -17.48
N THR A 363 -13.40 -8.93 -16.81
CA THR A 363 -14.75 -8.67 -17.32
C THR A 363 -15.55 -7.83 -16.33
N GLU A 364 -16.52 -7.05 -16.82
CA GLU A 364 -17.44 -6.31 -15.96
C GLU A 364 -18.39 -7.26 -15.21
N GLN A 365 -18.75 -6.89 -13.98
CA GLN A 365 -19.53 -7.75 -13.08
C GLN A 365 -20.59 -6.93 -12.35
N VAL A 366 -21.74 -7.58 -12.09
CA VAL A 366 -22.78 -7.06 -11.20
C VAL A 366 -22.89 -8.01 -10.02
N VAL A 367 -22.71 -7.48 -8.82
CA VAL A 367 -22.59 -8.27 -7.59
C VAL A 367 -23.79 -8.00 -6.70
N ASN A 368 -24.48 -9.07 -6.32
CA ASN A 368 -25.52 -9.00 -5.32
C ASN A 368 -24.95 -9.39 -3.94
N LEU A 369 -24.76 -8.40 -3.07
CA LEU A 369 -24.20 -8.61 -1.74
C LEU A 369 -25.16 -9.33 -0.78
N ASN A 370 -26.44 -9.46 -1.15
CA ASN A 370 -27.48 -10.14 -0.38
C ASN A 370 -27.68 -11.61 -0.78
N LEU A 371 -27.05 -12.06 -1.87
CA LEU A 371 -27.14 -13.43 -2.37
C LEU A 371 -25.86 -14.21 -2.11
N ASN A 372 -25.52 -14.41 -0.84
CA ASN A 372 -24.49 -15.33 -0.44
C ASN A 372 -25.02 -16.30 0.62
N ASP A 373 -24.40 -17.48 0.72
CA ASP A 373 -24.69 -18.46 1.78
C ASP A 373 -24.17 -18.01 3.17
N ARG A 374 -23.74 -16.74 3.30
CA ARG A 374 -23.17 -16.19 4.54
C ARG A 374 -24.22 -15.40 5.29
N ASP A 375 -24.12 -15.40 6.62
CA ASP A 375 -25.00 -14.65 7.51
C ASP A 375 -24.62 -13.16 7.59
N TRP A 376 -24.26 -12.54 6.45
CA TRP A 376 -23.93 -11.13 6.40
C TRP A 376 -25.22 -10.30 6.40
N LYS A 377 -25.45 -9.56 7.47
CA LYS A 377 -26.51 -8.55 7.55
C LYS A 377 -26.12 -7.30 6.77
N VAL A 378 -26.29 -7.34 5.45
CA VAL A 378 -26.02 -6.20 4.56
C VAL A 378 -27.27 -5.33 4.47
N PRO A 379 -27.20 -4.00 4.69
CA PRO A 379 -28.34 -3.11 4.49
C PRO A 379 -28.71 -3.04 3.00
N GLU A 380 -29.95 -2.66 2.68
CA GLU A 380 -30.41 -2.48 1.30
C GLU A 380 -29.58 -1.45 0.52
N ARG A 381 -29.07 -0.44 1.24
CA ARG A 381 -28.22 0.62 0.69
C ARG A 381 -27.00 0.88 1.56
N MET A 382 -25.90 1.18 0.89
CA MET A 382 -24.66 1.68 1.49
C MET A 382 -24.21 2.94 0.73
N GLU A 383 -23.27 3.69 1.30
CA GLU A 383 -22.67 4.84 0.62
C GLU A 383 -21.25 4.50 0.15
N VAL A 384 -20.82 5.06 -0.98
CA VAL A 384 -19.43 4.96 -1.44
C VAL A 384 -18.51 5.75 -0.51
N ALA A 385 -17.59 5.06 0.17
CA ALA A 385 -16.50 5.69 0.89
C ALA A 385 -15.37 6.13 -0.07
N THR A 386 -15.02 5.26 -1.02
CA THR A 386 -14.11 5.58 -2.13
C THR A 386 -14.27 4.55 -3.25
N ALA A 387 -13.86 4.88 -4.48
CA ALA A 387 -13.94 4.01 -5.64
C ALA A 387 -12.82 4.33 -6.64
N SER A 388 -12.49 3.39 -7.54
CA SER A 388 -11.41 3.58 -8.52
C SER A 388 -11.71 4.77 -9.44
N VAL A 389 -10.66 5.36 -10.05
CA VAL A 389 -10.81 6.52 -10.94
C VAL A 389 -11.80 6.28 -12.10
N ASN A 390 -11.94 5.04 -12.54
CA ASN A 390 -12.78 4.57 -13.64
C ASN A 390 -14.09 3.89 -13.17
N ALA A 391 -14.43 3.97 -11.88
CA ALA A 391 -15.64 3.35 -11.35
C ALA A 391 -16.94 4.06 -11.77
N GLY A 392 -16.86 5.33 -12.17
CA GLY A 392 -18.06 6.17 -12.37
C GLY A 392 -18.84 6.45 -11.09
N MET A 393 -18.23 6.16 -9.93
CA MET A 393 -18.82 6.37 -8.61
C MET A 393 -18.09 7.47 -7.83
N PHE A 394 -18.81 8.22 -7.02
CA PHE A 394 -18.24 9.28 -6.19
C PHE A 394 -18.63 9.13 -4.71
N GLU A 395 -17.88 9.79 -3.84
CA GLU A 395 -18.06 9.70 -2.39
C GLU A 395 -19.48 10.09 -1.94
N ARG A 396 -20.04 9.33 -0.99
CA ARG A 396 -21.41 9.44 -0.47
C ARG A 396 -22.51 9.11 -1.47
N GLN A 397 -22.15 8.64 -2.68
CA GLN A 397 -23.15 8.11 -3.60
C GLN A 397 -23.85 6.91 -2.97
N PRO A 398 -25.19 6.90 -2.91
CA PRO A 398 -25.94 5.71 -2.52
C PRO A 398 -25.76 4.59 -3.53
N VAL A 399 -25.53 3.37 -3.04
CA VAL A 399 -25.42 2.15 -3.84
C VAL A 399 -26.42 1.14 -3.30
N VAL A 400 -27.22 0.57 -4.20
CA VAL A 400 -28.12 -0.55 -3.90
C VAL A 400 -27.29 -1.83 -3.81
N THR A 401 -27.33 -2.49 -2.66
CA THR A 401 -26.40 -3.61 -2.37
C THR A 401 -26.73 -4.89 -3.12
N SER A 402 -27.93 -5.00 -3.70
CA SER A 402 -28.31 -6.13 -4.55
C SER A 402 -27.75 -6.08 -5.97
N GLU A 403 -27.24 -4.93 -6.42
CA GLU A 403 -26.79 -4.72 -7.80
C GLU A 403 -25.57 -3.79 -7.87
N VAL A 404 -24.48 -4.18 -7.22
CA VAL A 404 -23.22 -3.41 -7.22
C VAL A 404 -22.47 -3.67 -8.53
N TYR A 405 -22.46 -2.68 -9.42
CA TYR A 405 -21.71 -2.73 -10.68
C TYR A 405 -20.22 -2.42 -10.45
N VAL A 406 -19.35 -3.29 -10.97
CA VAL A 406 -17.88 -3.12 -10.94
C VAL A 406 -17.26 -3.55 -12.27
N ALA A 407 -16.69 -2.60 -13.02
CA ALA A 407 -15.97 -2.90 -14.26
C ALA A 407 -14.66 -3.66 -14.00
N ALA A 408 -14.04 -4.22 -15.05
CA ALA A 408 -12.78 -4.95 -14.91
C ALA A 408 -11.67 -4.08 -14.29
N GLY A 409 -11.01 -4.59 -13.24
CA GLY A 409 -9.97 -3.86 -12.50
C GLY A 409 -10.48 -2.79 -11.53
N VAL A 410 -11.80 -2.62 -11.40
CA VAL A 410 -12.41 -1.59 -10.54
C VAL A 410 -12.68 -2.13 -9.15
N GLY A 411 -12.35 -1.31 -8.15
CA GLY A 411 -12.74 -1.50 -6.77
C GLY A 411 -13.69 -0.40 -6.30
N VAL A 412 -14.62 -0.76 -5.43
CA VAL A 412 -15.45 0.18 -4.66
C VAL A 412 -15.44 -0.22 -3.19
N VAL A 413 -15.27 0.75 -2.31
CA VAL A 413 -15.41 0.59 -0.86
C VAL A 413 -16.71 1.28 -0.44
N LEU A 414 -17.63 0.47 0.08
CA LEU A 414 -18.93 0.89 0.60
C LEU A 414 -18.87 0.97 2.13
N ASP A 415 -19.56 1.94 2.71
CA ASP A 415 -19.63 2.17 4.15
C ASP A 415 -21.08 2.37 4.60
N TYR A 416 -21.39 1.84 5.77
CA TYR A 416 -22.68 1.97 6.43
C TYR A 416 -22.50 2.05 7.94
N GLN A 417 -23.16 3.04 8.54
CA GLN A 417 -23.27 3.17 9.99
C GLN A 417 -24.70 2.85 10.40
N VAL A 418 -24.87 2.01 11.42
CA VAL A 418 -26.19 1.55 11.88
C VAL A 418 -27.07 2.74 12.26
N GLY A 419 -28.30 2.75 11.74
CA GLY A 419 -29.28 3.82 11.95
C GLY A 419 -29.15 5.01 11.01
N ARG A 420 -28.11 5.07 10.16
CA ARG A 420 -27.98 6.10 9.14
C ARG A 420 -29.00 5.87 8.01
N GLN A 421 -29.81 6.88 7.71
CA GLN A 421 -30.71 6.85 6.57
C GLN A 421 -29.93 7.23 5.29
N ILE A 422 -29.92 6.33 4.32
CA ILE A 422 -29.30 6.54 3.01
C ILE A 422 -30.40 6.75 1.96
N PRO A 423 -30.40 7.89 1.24
CA PRO A 423 -31.43 8.19 0.26
C PRO A 423 -31.38 7.23 -0.93
N GLU A 424 -32.46 7.20 -1.71
CA GLU A 424 -32.46 6.51 -3.00
C GLU A 424 -31.37 7.08 -3.93
N PRO A 425 -30.71 6.26 -4.75
CA PRO A 425 -29.88 6.75 -5.83
C PRO A 425 -30.73 7.68 -6.72
N ARG A 426 -30.26 8.91 -6.95
CA ARG A 426 -30.89 9.77 -7.95
C ARG A 426 -30.53 9.19 -9.32
N GLY A 427 -31.53 8.88 -10.14
CA GLY A 427 -31.29 8.51 -11.54
C GLY A 427 -30.62 9.67 -12.28
N ASP A 428 -29.54 9.38 -13.01
CA ASP A 428 -28.80 10.18 -14.01
C ASP A 428 -28.75 11.73 -13.91
N ASP A 429 -28.97 12.33 -12.74
CA ASP A 429 -28.85 13.77 -12.52
C ASP A 429 -27.59 14.04 -11.68
N PRO A 430 -26.49 14.54 -12.28
CA PRO A 430 -25.19 14.76 -11.61
C PRO A 430 -25.20 15.98 -10.68
N GLY A 431 -26.36 16.28 -10.07
CA GLY A 431 -26.58 17.43 -9.21
C GLY A 431 -25.48 17.58 -8.17
N LEU A 432 -24.86 18.76 -8.18
CA LEU A 432 -23.79 19.21 -7.29
C LEU A 432 -24.04 18.74 -5.84
N TYR A 433 -23.12 17.91 -5.34
CA TYR A 433 -23.01 17.63 -3.92
C TYR A 433 -22.34 18.84 -3.27
N ASP A 434 -23.14 19.67 -2.60
CA ASP A 434 -22.68 20.78 -1.74
C ASP A 434 -21.84 20.28 -0.55
#